data_AF-A0A7K7XLF6-F1
#
_entry.id   AF-A0A7K7XLF6-F1
#
_cell.length_a   1.000
_cell.length_b   1.000
_cell.length_c   1.000
_cell.angle_alpha   90.00
_cell.angle_beta   90.00
_cell.angle_gamma   90.00
#
_symmetry.space_group_name_H-M   'P 1'
#
loop_
_entity.id
_entity.type
_entity.pdbx_description
1 polymer ?
#
loop_
_entity_poly.entity_id
_entity_poly.type
_entity_poly.pdbx_seq_one_letter_code
_entity_poly.pdbx_strand_id
1 'polypeptide(L)'
;APFSSLFPGAIPECHPTVSPRLYHTCLAPISLALILALSFLVKRRRLRPSCWNGVPGLLRYLLPVPAAPPGEDSEFPKFIPPGCHSSPANFLEEESSRWPAVAVFGILFSSLCQLVLDKDPLPLLSPSSPSTREYCKILALLYYPAFYFPLLACATSRHRLGYAAGSLLAWGHCLVHLWQKVECPLAPKIHRLYSLLSHVPTILSLLLLSLWYPAQLGRSLRGDGPNGEIPGSGYYRKYLKAVLSKRGQKGSSAKIEESLQSRIRSYLRSYVYAPEEGFRIPLKLVVSVTMAVIAVYQVALLLLVAFVPTIQIVRAGMTKDIVVLLVQFGLVPSDNPAVPGDMEKELSTVRHYLWSLEVCYICSLALCCLLTCAMLLRTLVTHRSNLRALYRGAVLDVFSKAHTLRPSRQAVVCWMGFASFQTAFACLG
;
A
#
# COMPACT_ATOMS: atom_id res chain seq x y z
N ALA A 1 17.87 8.20 45.71
CA ALA A 1 18.00 7.65 44.35
C ALA A 1 16.86 6.67 44.11
N PRO A 2 15.88 7.04 43.26
CA PRO A 2 15.65 6.23 42.06
C PRO A 2 15.09 7.08 40.91
N PHE A 3 15.98 7.72 40.13
CA PHE A 3 15.64 8.33 38.84
C PHE A 3 16.24 7.54 37.65
N SER A 4 16.93 6.43 37.95
CA SER A 4 17.78 5.68 37.02
C SER A 4 17.14 4.40 36.46
N SER A 5 15.90 4.06 36.82
CA SER A 5 15.25 2.80 36.38
C SER A 5 14.16 2.95 35.32
N LEU A 6 13.74 4.17 34.96
CA LEU A 6 12.70 4.39 33.93
C LEU A 6 13.24 4.80 32.55
N PHE A 7 14.54 5.07 32.44
CA PHE A 7 15.21 5.27 31.17
C PHE A 7 16.37 4.27 31.08
N PRO A 8 16.25 3.15 30.34
CA PRO A 8 17.47 2.50 29.88
C PRO A 8 18.17 3.54 28.99
N GLY A 9 19.30 4.03 29.48
CA GLY A 9 20.19 4.94 28.79
C GLY A 9 20.56 4.41 27.41
N ALA A 10 20.89 5.34 26.51
CA ALA A 10 21.52 5.12 25.22
C ALA A 10 21.40 3.69 24.67
N ILE A 11 20.36 3.42 23.88
CA ILE A 11 20.25 2.16 23.14
C ILE A 11 21.55 2.00 22.37
N PRO A 12 22.34 0.93 22.60
CA PRO A 12 23.60 0.73 21.89
C PRO A 12 23.31 0.71 20.39
N GLU A 13 24.17 1.33 19.60
CA GLU A 13 24.10 1.23 18.15
C GLU A 13 24.21 -0.24 17.77
N CYS A 14 23.07 -0.85 17.43
CA CYS A 14 23.03 -2.22 16.99
C CYS A 14 23.46 -2.25 15.52
N HIS A 15 24.66 -2.75 15.26
CA HIS A 15 25.13 -3.00 13.92
C HIS A 15 24.66 -4.41 13.49
N PRO A 16 23.69 -4.53 12.57
CA PRO A 16 23.32 -5.84 12.05
C PRO A 16 24.50 -6.45 11.30
N THR A 17 24.65 -7.77 11.36
CA THR A 17 25.71 -8.50 10.65
C THR A 17 25.64 -8.24 9.14
N VAL A 18 24.42 -8.06 8.62
CA VAL A 18 24.17 -7.58 7.26
C VAL A 18 23.81 -6.10 7.30
N SER A 19 24.82 -5.25 7.13
CA SER A 19 24.60 -3.81 7.04
C SER A 19 23.65 -3.45 5.87
N PRO A 20 22.79 -2.43 6.01
CA PRO A 20 21.93 -1.96 4.93
C PRO A 20 22.72 -1.62 3.66
N ARG A 21 23.97 -1.12 3.81
CA ARG A 21 24.86 -0.85 2.69
C ARG A 21 25.18 -2.12 1.91
N LEU A 22 25.60 -3.18 2.61
CA LEU A 22 25.96 -4.44 1.98
C LEU A 22 24.76 -5.08 1.28
N TYR A 23 23.57 -5.01 1.90
CA TYR A 23 22.32 -5.44 1.28
C TYR A 23 22.05 -4.73 -0.06
N HIS A 24 22.09 -3.39 -0.08
CA HIS A 24 21.83 -2.64 -1.31
C HIS A 24 22.94 -2.81 -2.35
N THR A 25 24.21 -2.90 -1.94
CA THR A 25 25.34 -3.15 -2.85
C THR A 25 25.25 -4.53 -3.53
N CYS A 26 24.77 -5.55 -2.82
CA CYS A 26 24.64 -6.89 -3.38
C CYS A 26 23.36 -7.09 -4.19
N LEU A 27 22.19 -6.63 -3.70
CA LEU A 27 20.92 -6.88 -4.40
C LEU A 27 20.65 -5.93 -5.56
N ALA A 28 21.14 -4.68 -5.53
CA ALA A 28 20.92 -3.74 -6.62
C ALA A 28 21.46 -4.23 -7.98
N PRO A 29 22.70 -4.76 -8.09
CA PRO A 29 23.18 -5.31 -9.36
C PRO A 29 22.41 -6.57 -9.77
N ILE A 30 21.95 -7.40 -8.83
CA ILE A 30 21.12 -8.57 -9.12
C ILE A 30 19.77 -8.12 -9.73
N SER A 31 19.11 -7.14 -9.12
CA SER A 31 17.88 -6.53 -9.63
C SER A 31 18.08 -5.96 -11.04
N LEU A 32 19.17 -5.23 -11.26
CA LEU A 32 19.51 -4.68 -12.57
C LEU A 32 19.77 -5.77 -13.61
N ALA A 33 20.56 -6.79 -13.27
CA ALA A 33 20.86 -7.92 -14.15
C ALA A 33 19.59 -8.66 -14.57
N LEU A 34 18.64 -8.85 -13.65
CA LEU A 34 17.35 -9.46 -13.96
C LEU A 34 16.49 -8.59 -14.88
N ILE A 35 16.46 -7.27 -14.68
CA ILE A 35 15.77 -6.35 -15.60
C ILE A 35 16.36 -6.45 -17.01
N LEU A 36 17.69 -6.47 -17.14
CA LEU A 36 18.37 -6.60 -18.42
C LEU A 36 18.11 -7.97 -19.07
N ALA A 37 18.18 -9.05 -18.30
CA ALA A 37 17.89 -10.40 -18.77
C ALA A 37 16.44 -10.53 -19.26
N LEU A 38 15.47 -10.01 -18.51
CA LEU A 38 14.06 -9.99 -18.92
C LEU A 38 13.85 -9.13 -20.17
N SER A 39 14.50 -7.97 -20.25
CA SER A 39 14.46 -7.11 -21.43
C SER A 39 15.01 -7.82 -22.68
N PHE A 40 16.09 -8.58 -22.53
CA PHE A 40 16.68 -9.35 -23.61
C PHE A 40 15.81 -10.54 -24.04
N LEU A 41 15.19 -11.24 -23.08
CA LEU A 41 14.22 -12.31 -23.35
C LEU A 41 12.99 -11.79 -24.12
N VAL A 42 12.51 -10.59 -23.80
CA VAL A 42 11.42 -9.94 -24.55
C VAL A 42 11.87 -9.52 -25.94
N LYS A 43 13.10 -8.98 -26.09
CA LYS A 43 13.67 -8.62 -27.39
C LYS A 43 13.82 -9.83 -28.31
N ARG A 44 14.25 -10.98 -27.78
CA ARG A 44 14.33 -12.26 -28.53
C ARG A 44 12.96 -12.79 -28.96
N ARG A 45 11.88 -12.52 -28.21
CA ARG A 45 10.51 -12.91 -28.59
C ARG A 45 9.90 -12.05 -29.71
N ARG A 46 10.45 -10.87 -30.03
CA ARG A 46 9.91 -9.92 -31.04
C ARG A 46 10.77 -9.78 -32.30
N LEU A 47 11.21 -10.90 -32.90
CA LEU A 47 11.72 -10.89 -34.29
C LEU A 47 10.54 -10.90 -35.30
N ARG A 48 9.72 -9.83 -35.28
CA ARG A 48 8.89 -9.42 -36.45
C ARG A 48 9.27 -7.98 -36.81
N PRO A 49 9.73 -7.69 -38.05
CA PRO A 49 10.28 -6.39 -38.46
C PRO A 49 9.33 -5.19 -38.25
N SER A 50 8.02 -5.42 -38.23
CA SER A 50 6.98 -4.37 -38.19
C SER A 50 6.85 -3.63 -36.84
N CYS A 51 7.58 -4.03 -35.79
CA CYS A 51 7.53 -3.42 -34.46
C CYS A 51 8.72 -2.49 -34.13
N TRP A 52 9.58 -2.21 -35.10
CA TRP A 52 10.83 -1.46 -34.90
C TRP A 52 10.66 0.07 -34.80
N ASN A 53 9.48 0.60 -35.09
CA ASN A 53 9.23 2.04 -35.02
C ASN A 53 8.66 2.42 -33.64
N GLY A 54 9.54 2.61 -32.66
CA GLY A 54 9.21 3.31 -31.42
C GLY A 54 9.98 2.82 -30.21
N VAL A 55 10.87 3.71 -29.70
CA VAL A 55 11.49 3.83 -28.36
C VAL A 55 11.99 2.53 -27.69
N PRO A 56 13.26 2.46 -27.23
CA PRO A 56 13.83 1.24 -26.63
C PRO A 56 12.92 0.61 -25.59
N GLY A 57 12.78 -0.72 -25.65
CA GLY A 57 11.73 -1.50 -25.00
C GLY A 57 11.56 -1.31 -23.49
N LEU A 58 12.47 -0.64 -22.80
CA LEU A 58 12.38 -0.22 -21.40
C LEU A 58 11.40 0.96 -21.19
N LEU A 59 11.30 1.89 -22.14
CA LEU A 59 10.45 3.10 -22.06
C LEU A 59 8.96 2.82 -22.38
N ARG A 60 8.67 1.72 -23.07
CA ARG A 60 7.29 1.22 -23.26
C ARG A 60 6.67 0.66 -21.96
N TYR A 61 7.49 0.45 -20.91
CA TYR A 61 7.03 0.10 -19.56
C TYR A 61 6.62 1.34 -18.73
N LEU A 62 6.92 2.57 -19.16
CA LEU A 62 6.76 3.80 -18.34
C LEU A 62 5.88 4.90 -18.95
N LEU A 63 5.55 4.88 -20.25
CA LEU A 63 4.73 5.93 -20.90
C LEU A 63 3.64 5.34 -21.82
N PRO A 64 2.41 5.90 -21.84
CA PRO A 64 1.41 5.57 -22.85
C PRO A 64 1.83 6.17 -24.21
N VAL A 65 1.75 5.35 -25.27
CA VAL A 65 1.99 5.77 -26.66
C VAL A 65 0.88 6.74 -27.10
N PRO A 66 1.19 7.92 -27.66
CA PRO A 66 0.19 8.78 -28.30
C PRO A 66 -0.28 8.13 -29.61
N ALA A 67 -1.60 8.08 -29.81
CA ALA A 67 -2.17 7.70 -31.10
C ALA A 67 -1.83 8.77 -32.14
N ALA A 68 -1.34 8.33 -33.31
CA ALA A 68 -1.16 9.19 -34.48
C ALA A 68 -2.53 9.77 -34.94
N PRO A 69 -2.57 10.99 -35.50
CA PRO A 69 -3.80 11.56 -36.02
C PRO A 69 -4.30 10.77 -37.24
N PRO A 70 -5.62 10.64 -37.44
CA PRO A 70 -6.17 9.95 -38.60
C PRO A 70 -6.02 10.82 -39.85
N GLY A 71 -5.29 10.30 -40.84
CA GLY A 71 -5.50 10.69 -42.24
C GLY A 71 -6.78 10.04 -42.75
N GLU A 72 -7.50 10.77 -43.59
CA GLU A 72 -8.73 10.39 -44.24
C GLU A 72 -8.59 9.11 -45.08
N ASP A 73 -9.75 8.46 -45.23
CA ASP A 73 -10.12 7.47 -46.25
C ASP A 73 -9.79 5.98 -46.06
N SER A 74 -10.83 5.20 -46.33
CA SER A 74 -10.92 3.75 -46.62
C SER A 74 -11.13 2.75 -45.46
N GLU A 75 -12.38 2.30 -45.38
CA GLU A 75 -12.84 0.90 -45.27
C GLU A 75 -12.23 -0.09 -44.24
N PHE A 76 -13.12 -0.55 -43.34
CA PHE A 76 -13.07 -1.78 -42.52
C PHE A 76 -11.91 -1.93 -41.51
N PRO A 77 -12.20 -2.13 -40.20
CA PRO A 77 -11.15 -2.39 -39.22
C PRO A 77 -10.62 -3.83 -39.40
N LYS A 78 -9.47 -3.96 -40.07
CA LYS A 78 -8.65 -5.16 -40.06
C LYS A 78 -8.30 -5.54 -38.62
N PHE A 79 -8.71 -6.75 -38.26
CA PHE A 79 -8.31 -7.52 -37.08
C PHE A 79 -6.88 -7.23 -36.64
N ILE A 80 -6.70 -6.60 -35.47
CA ILE A 80 -5.38 -6.42 -34.84
C ILE A 80 -4.96 -7.78 -34.26
N PRO A 81 -3.84 -8.39 -34.69
CA PRO A 81 -3.44 -9.71 -34.22
C PRO A 81 -2.98 -9.69 -32.73
N PRO A 82 -3.29 -10.74 -31.96
CA PRO A 82 -2.99 -10.84 -30.54
C PRO A 82 -1.51 -11.21 -30.34
N GLY A 83 -0.63 -10.23 -30.18
CA GLY A 83 0.79 -10.56 -29.99
C GLY A 83 1.71 -9.47 -29.45
N CYS A 84 1.20 -8.30 -29.08
CA CYS A 84 2.06 -7.15 -28.79
C CYS A 84 1.92 -6.53 -27.39
N HIS A 85 1.53 -7.28 -26.36
CA HIS A 85 1.46 -6.75 -24.99
C HIS A 85 2.46 -7.46 -24.05
N SER A 86 3.54 -6.77 -23.71
CA SER A 86 4.45 -7.17 -22.64
C SER A 86 4.88 -5.89 -21.90
N SER A 87 3.97 -5.42 -21.05
CA SER A 87 4.14 -4.31 -20.09
C SER A 87 4.04 -4.93 -18.67
N PRO A 88 4.69 -4.38 -17.63
CA PRO A 88 4.80 -5.02 -16.34
C PRO A 88 3.48 -4.81 -15.60
N ALA A 89 2.73 -5.88 -15.39
CA ALA A 89 1.31 -5.85 -15.08
C ALA A 89 0.54 -4.98 -16.10
N ASN A 90 -0.08 -5.64 -17.07
CA ASN A 90 -1.10 -4.96 -17.86
C ASN A 90 -2.21 -4.56 -16.87
N PHE A 91 -2.17 -3.31 -16.35
CA PHE A 91 -3.12 -2.80 -15.35
C PHE A 91 -4.57 -2.79 -15.88
N LEU A 92 -4.69 -2.96 -17.21
CA LEU A 92 -5.93 -3.14 -17.95
C LEU A 92 -6.30 -4.61 -18.16
N GLU A 93 -5.37 -5.57 -17.99
CA GLU A 93 -5.72 -6.99 -17.89
C GLU A 93 -6.29 -7.27 -16.50
N GLU A 94 -7.61 -7.37 -16.48
CA GLU A 94 -8.44 -7.71 -15.33
C GLU A 94 -8.18 -9.12 -14.75
N GLU A 95 -7.33 -9.90 -15.43
CA GLU A 95 -7.27 -11.37 -15.38
C GLU A 95 -6.06 -11.96 -14.64
N SER A 96 -4.95 -11.22 -14.49
CA SER A 96 -3.74 -11.76 -13.83
C SER A 96 -3.90 -11.80 -12.30
N SER A 97 -3.16 -12.72 -11.66
CA SER A 97 -3.08 -12.79 -10.20
C SER A 97 -2.67 -11.42 -9.64
N ARG A 98 -3.53 -10.84 -8.80
CA ARG A 98 -3.42 -9.45 -8.33
C ARG A 98 -2.38 -9.29 -7.21
N TRP A 99 -2.12 -10.39 -6.51
CA TRP A 99 -1.27 -10.46 -5.33
C TRP A 99 0.14 -9.89 -5.52
N PRO A 100 0.86 -10.15 -6.63
CA PRO A 100 2.21 -9.60 -6.81
C PRO A 100 2.22 -8.09 -6.94
N ALA A 101 1.28 -7.52 -7.68
CA ALA A 101 1.15 -6.06 -7.80
C ALA A 101 0.78 -5.44 -6.45
N VAL A 102 -0.22 -5.99 -5.75
CA VAL A 102 -0.65 -5.51 -4.43
C VAL A 102 0.52 -5.50 -3.44
N ALA A 103 1.29 -6.59 -3.37
CA ALA A 103 2.43 -6.69 -2.47
C ALA A 103 3.58 -5.73 -2.84
N VAL A 104 3.96 -5.64 -4.12
CA VAL A 104 5.04 -4.75 -4.56
C VAL A 104 4.69 -3.29 -4.32
N PHE A 105 3.47 -2.86 -4.65
CA PHE A 105 3.04 -1.50 -4.35
C PHE A 105 3.01 -1.22 -2.84
N GLY A 106 2.54 -2.18 -2.03
CA GLY A 106 2.57 -2.07 -0.57
C GLY A 106 4.00 -1.92 0.00
N ILE A 107 4.98 -2.64 -0.55
CA ILE A 107 6.40 -2.49 -0.22
C ILE A 107 6.89 -1.09 -0.58
N LEU A 108 6.64 -0.63 -1.82
CA LEU A 108 7.09 0.67 -2.31
C LEU A 108 6.57 1.82 -1.45
N PHE A 109 5.31 1.78 -1.05
CA PHE A 109 4.71 2.80 -0.21
C PHE A 109 5.23 2.77 1.22
N SER A 110 5.38 1.58 1.80
CA SER A 110 5.95 1.44 3.14
C SER A 110 7.39 1.95 3.20
N SER A 111 8.19 1.65 2.17
CA SER A 111 9.54 2.19 2.00
C SER A 111 9.53 3.71 1.79
N LEU A 112 8.54 4.27 1.09
CA LEU A 112 8.36 5.72 0.96
C LEU A 112 8.09 6.40 2.31
N CYS A 113 7.16 5.87 3.11
CA CYS A 113 6.87 6.39 4.45
C CYS A 113 8.10 6.37 5.35
N GLN A 114 8.88 5.28 5.29
CA GLN A 114 10.13 5.15 6.04
C GLN A 114 11.17 6.17 5.55
N LEU A 115 11.34 6.34 4.24
CA LEU A 115 12.29 7.27 3.62
C LEU A 115 12.02 8.74 3.99
N VAL A 116 10.74 9.13 4.11
CA VAL A 116 10.37 10.50 4.50
C VAL A 116 10.87 10.82 5.91
N LEU A 117 10.76 9.85 6.82
CA LEU A 117 11.09 9.99 8.23
C LEU A 117 12.57 9.71 8.54
N ASP A 118 13.28 9.01 7.65
CA ASP A 118 14.69 8.67 7.87
C ASP A 118 15.63 9.88 7.74
N LYS A 119 16.68 9.87 8.58
CA LYS A 119 17.78 10.83 8.51
C LYS A 119 18.71 10.53 7.33
N ASP A 120 18.93 9.26 7.03
CA ASP A 120 19.83 8.80 5.96
C ASP A 120 19.06 8.16 4.81
N PRO A 121 18.73 8.92 3.74
CA PRO A 121 17.78 8.47 2.74
C PRO A 121 18.32 7.41 1.78
N LEU A 122 19.64 7.34 1.57
CA LEU A 122 20.28 6.36 0.72
C LEU A 122 21.50 5.74 1.43
N PRO A 123 21.57 4.41 1.63
CA PRO A 123 22.72 3.79 2.27
C PRO A 123 23.98 3.81 1.39
N LEU A 124 23.84 3.95 0.07
CA LEU A 124 24.95 3.93 -0.90
C LEU A 124 25.71 5.25 -1.01
N LEU A 125 25.08 6.37 -0.67
CA LEU A 125 25.66 7.71 -0.74
C LEU A 125 25.55 8.32 0.65
N SER A 126 26.69 8.60 1.31
CA SER A 126 26.68 9.36 2.57
C SER A 126 26.67 10.85 2.20
N PRO A 127 25.54 11.56 2.32
CA PRO A 127 25.51 12.97 1.95
C PRO A 127 26.38 13.77 2.92
N SER A 128 27.30 14.55 2.37
CA SER A 128 28.20 15.42 3.14
C SER A 128 27.57 16.78 3.49
N SER A 129 26.44 17.15 2.86
CA SER A 129 25.77 18.45 3.06
C SER A 129 24.23 18.35 3.12
N PRO A 130 23.52 19.31 3.75
CA PRO A 130 22.06 19.28 3.85
C PRO A 130 21.36 19.42 2.49
N SER A 131 21.91 20.20 1.56
CA SER A 131 21.37 20.33 0.19
C SER A 131 21.48 19.03 -0.59
N THR A 132 22.61 18.33 -0.50
CA THR A 132 22.79 17.03 -1.17
C THR A 132 21.88 15.94 -0.60
N ARG A 133 21.51 16.04 0.69
CA ARG A 133 20.55 15.14 1.33
C ARG A 133 19.15 15.23 0.71
N GLU A 134 18.68 16.43 0.38
CA GLU A 134 17.36 16.62 -0.25
C GLU A 134 17.33 16.03 -1.66
N TYR A 135 18.37 16.28 -2.47
CA TYR A 135 18.51 15.64 -3.78
C TYR A 135 18.59 14.11 -3.70
N CYS A 136 19.26 13.57 -2.66
CA CYS A 136 19.29 12.12 -2.42
C CYS A 136 17.90 11.54 -2.15
N LYS A 137 17.00 12.29 -1.48
CA LYS A 137 15.60 11.85 -1.31
C LYS A 137 14.86 11.77 -2.64
N ILE A 138 15.06 12.73 -3.54
CA ILE A 138 14.47 12.71 -4.89
C ILE A 138 15.00 11.51 -5.68
N LEU A 139 16.30 11.24 -5.62
CA LEU A 139 16.89 10.07 -6.27
C LEU A 139 16.36 8.76 -5.68
N ALA A 140 16.14 8.71 -4.35
CA ALA A 140 15.57 7.55 -3.69
C ALA A 140 14.16 7.20 -4.20
N LEU A 141 13.34 8.20 -4.54
CA LEU A 141 12.00 8.00 -5.14
C LEU A 141 12.06 7.22 -6.46
N LEU A 142 13.16 7.36 -7.21
CA LEU A 142 13.39 6.62 -8.46
C LEU A 142 14.06 5.27 -8.23
N TYR A 143 14.95 5.20 -7.24
CA TYR A 143 15.70 3.99 -6.89
C TYR A 143 14.82 2.84 -6.38
N TYR A 144 13.93 3.10 -5.41
CA TYR A 144 13.12 2.03 -4.80
C TYR A 144 12.18 1.33 -5.81
N PRO A 145 11.45 2.05 -6.69
CA PRO A 145 10.73 1.43 -7.79
C PRO A 145 11.63 0.56 -8.66
N ALA A 146 12.79 1.07 -9.09
CA ALA A 146 13.71 0.29 -9.93
C ALA A 146 14.25 -0.96 -9.21
N PHE A 147 14.46 -0.89 -7.90
CA PHE A 147 14.98 -1.98 -7.08
C PHE A 147 13.97 -3.13 -6.90
N TYR A 148 12.69 -2.82 -6.66
CA TYR A 148 11.62 -3.82 -6.46
C TYR A 148 10.85 -4.20 -7.74
N PHE A 149 11.01 -3.43 -8.81
CA PHE A 149 10.41 -3.72 -10.12
C PHE A 149 10.65 -5.15 -10.66
N PRO A 150 11.85 -5.77 -10.50
CA PRO A 150 12.10 -7.12 -10.99
C PRO A 150 11.12 -8.15 -10.42
N LEU A 151 10.65 -7.98 -9.18
CA LEU A 151 9.63 -8.85 -8.59
C LEU A 151 8.37 -8.84 -9.46
N LEU A 152 7.84 -7.66 -9.77
CA LEU A 152 6.64 -7.54 -10.61
C LEU A 152 6.87 -8.07 -12.04
N ALA A 153 8.05 -7.83 -12.61
CA ALA A 153 8.40 -8.29 -13.95
C ALA A 153 8.55 -9.82 -14.03
N CYS A 154 9.02 -10.47 -12.95
CA CYS A 154 9.09 -11.93 -12.88
C CYS A 154 7.69 -12.56 -12.94
N ALA A 155 6.69 -11.95 -12.29
CA ALA A 155 5.31 -12.40 -12.33
C ALA A 155 4.66 -12.33 -13.72
N THR A 156 5.06 -11.38 -14.58
CA THR A 156 4.48 -11.24 -15.93
C THR A 156 5.08 -12.17 -16.97
N SER A 157 6.30 -12.66 -16.76
CA SER A 157 7.01 -13.49 -17.73
C SER A 157 6.32 -14.83 -18.04
N ARG A 158 5.43 -15.30 -17.14
CA ARG A 158 4.70 -16.58 -17.16
C ARG A 158 5.57 -17.81 -17.48
N HIS A 159 6.87 -17.74 -17.23
CA HIS A 159 7.82 -18.81 -17.48
C HIS A 159 8.35 -19.39 -16.17
N ARG A 160 8.70 -20.68 -16.15
CA ARG A 160 9.26 -21.37 -14.96
C ARG A 160 10.47 -20.63 -14.38
N LEU A 161 11.38 -20.19 -15.26
CA LEU A 161 12.56 -19.40 -14.86
C LEU A 161 12.19 -18.06 -14.21
N GLY A 162 11.10 -17.42 -14.64
CA GLY A 162 10.64 -16.17 -14.04
C GLY A 162 10.09 -16.37 -12.64
N TYR A 163 9.29 -17.41 -12.42
CA TYR A 163 8.80 -17.76 -11.08
C TYR A 163 9.93 -18.21 -10.14
N ALA A 164 10.93 -18.95 -10.66
CA ALA A 164 12.11 -19.34 -9.89
C ALA A 164 12.96 -18.12 -9.49
N ALA A 165 13.27 -17.24 -10.44
CA ALA A 165 14.00 -15.99 -10.16
C ALA A 165 13.24 -15.08 -9.20
N GLY A 166 11.92 -14.94 -9.37
CA GLY A 166 11.05 -14.19 -8.45
C GLY A 166 11.02 -14.78 -7.03
N SER A 167 11.04 -16.11 -6.90
CA SER A 167 11.12 -16.80 -5.59
C SER A 167 12.43 -16.50 -4.89
N LEU A 168 13.56 -16.64 -5.59
CA LEU A 168 14.90 -16.36 -5.05
C LEU A 168 15.03 -14.90 -4.61
N LEU A 169 14.55 -13.95 -5.43
CA LEU A 169 14.52 -12.53 -5.06
C LEU A 169 13.65 -12.28 -3.83
N ALA A 170 12.42 -12.79 -3.81
CA ALA A 170 11.49 -12.59 -2.70
C ALA A 170 12.05 -13.17 -1.39
N TRP A 171 12.67 -14.34 -1.45
CA TRP A 171 13.35 -14.96 -0.30
C TRP A 171 14.57 -14.16 0.13
N GLY A 172 15.40 -13.67 -0.80
CA GLY A 172 16.54 -12.82 -0.48
C GLY A 172 16.12 -11.54 0.27
N HIS A 173 15.13 -10.81 -0.25
CA HIS A 173 14.59 -9.64 0.43
C HIS A 173 13.98 -10.00 1.79
N CYS A 174 13.12 -11.03 1.85
CA CYS A 174 12.43 -11.44 3.07
C CYS A 174 13.40 -11.88 4.16
N LEU A 175 14.39 -12.71 3.82
CA LEU A 175 15.39 -13.22 4.75
C LEU A 175 16.22 -12.08 5.33
N VAL A 176 16.72 -11.15 4.50
CA VAL A 176 17.51 -10.01 5.00
C VAL A 176 16.67 -9.12 5.91
N HIS A 177 15.43 -8.81 5.52
CA HIS A 177 14.55 -7.98 6.36
C HIS A 177 14.17 -8.65 7.69
N LEU A 178 13.98 -9.97 7.71
CA LEU A 178 13.75 -10.71 8.95
C LEU A 178 15.02 -10.77 9.80
N TRP A 179 16.15 -11.09 9.18
CA TRP A 179 17.44 -11.25 9.85
C TRP A 179 17.88 -9.96 10.56
N GLN A 180 17.80 -8.82 9.87
CA GLN A 180 18.10 -7.51 10.45
C GLN A 180 17.25 -7.18 11.69
N LYS A 181 16.01 -7.71 11.76
CA LYS A 181 15.10 -7.46 12.88
C LYS A 181 15.24 -8.47 14.01
N VAL A 182 15.68 -9.70 13.72
CA VAL A 182 16.05 -10.69 14.75
C VAL A 182 17.29 -10.22 15.50
N GLU A 183 18.29 -9.69 14.80
CA GLU A 183 19.52 -9.19 15.42
C GLU A 183 19.32 -7.86 16.14
N CYS A 184 18.59 -6.92 15.52
CA CYS A 184 18.39 -5.58 16.04
C CYS A 184 16.90 -5.25 16.15
N PRO A 185 16.18 -5.83 17.13
CA PRO A 185 14.76 -5.54 17.32
C PRO A 185 14.52 -4.10 17.80
N LEU A 186 15.51 -3.44 18.41
CA LEU A 186 15.38 -2.09 18.96
C LEU A 186 16.29 -1.12 18.20
N ALA A 187 15.72 -0.05 17.66
CA ALA A 187 16.49 1.06 17.09
C ALA A 187 16.00 2.41 17.65
N PRO A 188 16.89 3.35 18.01
CA PRO A 188 16.56 4.63 18.65
C PRO A 188 16.02 5.68 17.67
N LYS A 189 15.26 5.28 16.64
CA LYS A 189 14.90 6.20 15.54
C LYS A 189 13.71 7.12 15.80
N ILE A 190 12.95 6.95 16.89
CA ILE A 190 11.95 7.88 17.47
C ILE A 190 11.43 7.29 18.79
N HIS A 191 11.06 5.99 18.80
CA HIS A 191 10.74 5.19 19.99
C HIS A 191 11.05 3.71 19.76
N ARG A 192 11.30 2.98 20.86
CA ARG A 192 11.72 1.56 20.90
C ARG A 192 10.95 0.63 19.96
N LEU A 193 9.65 0.84 19.81
CA LEU A 193 8.73 -0.05 19.07
C LEU A 193 8.43 0.42 17.63
N TYR A 194 8.76 1.67 17.28
CA TYR A 194 8.42 2.27 15.99
C TYR A 194 9.14 1.60 14.81
N SER A 195 10.43 1.30 15.00
CA SER A 195 11.26 0.65 13.97
C SER A 195 10.75 -0.76 13.62
N LEU A 196 10.14 -1.46 14.57
CA LEU A 196 9.54 -2.78 14.32
C LEU A 196 8.19 -2.62 13.59
N LEU A 197 7.26 -1.86 14.17
CA LEU A 197 5.89 -1.74 13.66
C LEU A 197 5.84 -1.09 12.27
N SER A 198 6.70 -0.12 11.97
CA SER A 198 6.74 0.54 10.65
C SER A 198 7.13 -0.39 9.49
N HIS A 199 7.87 -1.46 9.78
CA HIS A 199 8.34 -2.44 8.79
C HIS A 199 7.40 -3.64 8.62
N VAL A 200 6.39 -3.78 9.48
CA VAL A 200 5.41 -4.88 9.42
C VAL A 200 4.71 -4.98 8.05
N PRO A 201 4.21 -3.88 7.44
CA PRO A 201 3.55 -3.97 6.13
C PRO A 201 4.50 -4.46 5.02
N THR A 202 5.78 -4.07 5.08
CA THR A 202 6.82 -4.52 4.15
C THR A 202 7.09 -6.02 4.30
N ILE A 203 7.31 -6.48 5.54
CA ILE A 203 7.59 -7.90 5.83
C ILE A 203 6.39 -8.76 5.43
N LEU A 204 5.17 -8.36 5.77
CA LEU A 204 3.96 -9.09 5.41
C LEU A 204 3.79 -9.20 3.88
N SER A 205 4.08 -8.11 3.16
CA SER A 205 4.03 -8.10 1.69
C SER A 205 5.10 -9.01 1.07
N LEU A 206 6.31 -9.06 1.65
CA LEU A 206 7.37 -9.96 1.22
C LEU A 206 7.06 -11.42 1.54
N LEU A 207 6.44 -11.71 2.68
CA LEU A 207 5.96 -13.05 3.04
C LEU A 207 4.87 -13.54 2.08
N LEU A 208 3.96 -12.65 1.67
CA LEU A 208 2.95 -12.97 0.66
C LEU A 208 3.62 -13.36 -0.67
N LEU A 209 4.61 -12.59 -1.12
CA LEU A 209 5.37 -12.91 -2.33
C LEU A 209 6.19 -14.20 -2.19
N SER A 210 6.81 -14.41 -1.04
CA SER A 210 7.66 -15.58 -0.76
C SER A 210 6.88 -16.88 -0.77
N LEU A 211 5.59 -16.87 -0.45
CA LEU A 211 4.69 -18.00 -0.56
C LEU A 211 4.06 -18.12 -1.96
N TRP A 212 3.73 -16.98 -2.58
CA TRP A 212 3.02 -16.96 -3.85
C TRP A 212 3.87 -17.43 -5.04
N TYR A 213 5.12 -16.97 -5.16
CA TYR A 213 6.02 -17.38 -6.25
C TYR A 213 6.31 -18.88 -6.29
N PRO A 214 6.71 -19.54 -5.18
CA PRO A 214 6.97 -20.98 -5.20
C PRO A 214 5.69 -21.80 -5.37
N ALA A 215 4.55 -21.35 -4.82
CA ALA A 215 3.27 -22.02 -5.07
C ALA A 215 2.92 -22.02 -6.57
N GLN A 216 3.17 -20.91 -7.26
CA GLN A 216 2.94 -20.81 -8.70
C GLN A 216 3.97 -21.61 -9.51
N LEU A 217 5.23 -21.66 -9.06
CA LEU A 217 6.26 -22.52 -9.65
C LEU A 217 5.86 -23.99 -9.52
N GLY A 218 5.42 -24.43 -8.34
CA GLY A 218 4.95 -25.80 -8.08
C GLY A 218 3.79 -26.21 -8.99
N ARG A 219 2.78 -25.33 -9.17
CA ARG A 219 1.69 -25.55 -10.13
C ARG A 219 2.21 -25.69 -11.56
N SER A 220 3.16 -24.84 -11.96
CA SER A 220 3.74 -24.87 -13.32
C SER A 220 4.61 -26.12 -13.60
N LEU A 221 5.15 -26.74 -12.55
CA LEU A 221 5.91 -27.99 -12.62
C LEU A 221 4.98 -29.21 -12.68
N ARG A 222 3.85 -29.16 -11.97
CA ARG A 222 2.85 -30.25 -11.92
C ARG A 222 2.10 -30.48 -13.24
N GLY A 223 2.50 -29.81 -14.32
CA GLY A 223 1.85 -29.94 -15.62
C GLY A 223 0.46 -29.30 -15.68
N ASP A 224 0.03 -28.60 -14.63
CA ASP A 224 -1.19 -27.80 -14.59
C ASP A 224 -0.95 -26.46 -15.34
N GLY A 225 -0.41 -26.60 -16.55
CA GLY A 225 -0.07 -25.51 -17.43
C GLY A 225 -1.33 -24.68 -17.73
N PRO A 226 -1.19 -23.38 -18.03
CA PRO A 226 -2.32 -22.60 -18.49
C PRO A 226 -2.86 -23.30 -19.75
N ASN A 227 -4.00 -23.99 -19.62
CA ASN A 227 -4.74 -24.56 -20.74
C ASN A 227 -4.74 -23.54 -21.87
N GLY A 228 -4.54 -23.99 -23.12
CA GLY A 228 -4.58 -23.15 -24.32
C GLY A 228 -5.91 -22.42 -24.57
N GLU A 229 -6.81 -22.39 -23.58
CA GLU A 229 -7.91 -21.47 -23.50
C GLU A 229 -7.38 -20.07 -23.16
N ILE A 230 -7.83 -19.08 -23.93
CA ILE A 230 -7.60 -17.66 -23.64
C ILE A 230 -7.77 -17.43 -22.13
N PRO A 231 -6.74 -16.94 -21.41
CA PRO A 231 -6.83 -16.73 -19.96
C PRO A 231 -8.07 -15.90 -19.66
N GLY A 232 -9.07 -16.49 -18.98
CA GLY A 232 -10.33 -15.81 -18.66
C GLY A 232 -11.59 -16.23 -19.39
N SER A 233 -11.50 -17.08 -20.41
CA SER A 233 -12.67 -17.58 -21.15
C SER A 233 -13.76 -18.13 -20.21
N GLY A 234 -13.37 -18.88 -19.18
CA GLY A 234 -14.28 -19.42 -18.17
C GLY A 234 -14.94 -18.35 -17.29
N TYR A 235 -14.25 -17.24 -17.02
CA TYR A 235 -14.78 -16.12 -16.24
C TYR A 235 -15.79 -15.30 -17.05
N TYR A 236 -15.44 -14.87 -18.27
CA TYR A 236 -16.38 -14.15 -19.13
C TYR A 236 -17.61 -14.99 -19.47
N ARG A 237 -17.41 -16.30 -19.69
CA ARG A 237 -18.51 -17.25 -19.90
C ARG A 237 -19.41 -17.34 -18.67
N LYS A 238 -18.85 -17.41 -17.45
CA LYS A 238 -19.64 -17.39 -16.20
C LYS A 238 -20.36 -16.07 -15.98
N TYR A 239 -19.70 -14.93 -16.24
CA TYR A 239 -20.31 -13.61 -16.14
C TYR A 239 -21.48 -13.45 -17.12
N LEU A 240 -21.27 -13.76 -18.39
CA LEU A 240 -22.32 -13.73 -19.41
C LEU A 240 -23.46 -14.66 -19.04
N LYS A 241 -23.17 -15.88 -18.56
CA LYS A 241 -24.19 -16.82 -18.07
C LYS A 241 -24.98 -16.25 -16.89
N ALA A 242 -24.32 -15.58 -15.94
CA ALA A 242 -24.97 -14.94 -14.80
C ALA A 242 -25.85 -13.74 -15.22
N VAL A 243 -25.38 -12.90 -16.14
CA VAL A 243 -26.14 -11.75 -16.65
C VAL A 243 -27.36 -12.21 -17.46
N LEU A 244 -27.18 -13.22 -18.33
CA LEU A 244 -28.25 -13.79 -19.14
C LEU A 244 -29.28 -14.55 -18.29
N SER A 245 -28.85 -15.34 -17.31
CA SER A 245 -29.76 -16.07 -16.41
C SER A 245 -30.54 -15.17 -15.46
N LYS A 246 -29.93 -14.06 -14.99
CA LYS A 246 -30.62 -13.07 -14.14
C LYS A 246 -31.73 -12.32 -14.87
N ARG A 247 -31.70 -12.25 -16.21
CA ARG A 247 -32.82 -11.74 -17.03
C ARG A 247 -34.07 -12.64 -16.92
N GLY A 248 -33.91 -13.92 -16.57
CA GLY A 248 -35.01 -14.88 -16.40
C GLY A 248 -35.57 -15.01 -14.98
N GLN A 249 -34.91 -14.45 -13.96
CA GLN A 249 -35.24 -14.71 -12.54
C GLN A 249 -35.63 -13.45 -11.73
N LYS A 250 -36.32 -12.49 -12.35
CA LYS A 250 -36.84 -11.34 -11.59
C LYS A 250 -38.20 -11.70 -10.95
N GLY A 251 -38.14 -12.51 -9.89
CA GLY A 251 -39.32 -12.91 -9.14
C GLY A 251 -38.97 -13.68 -7.86
N SER A 252 -38.58 -12.98 -6.80
CA SER A 252 -39.04 -13.33 -5.45
C SER A 252 -38.88 -12.15 -4.51
N SER A 253 -39.98 -11.82 -3.85
CA SER A 253 -40.05 -10.88 -2.73
C SER A 253 -39.83 -11.69 -1.46
N ALA A 254 -38.79 -11.37 -0.71
CA ALA A 254 -38.63 -11.85 0.65
C ALA A 254 -38.97 -10.73 1.61
N LYS A 255 -40.22 -10.73 2.10
CA LYS A 255 -40.55 -10.23 3.44
C LYS A 255 -39.69 -11.00 4.45
N ILE A 256 -39.20 -10.33 5.50
CA ILE A 256 -39.16 -10.80 6.91
C ILE A 256 -38.43 -9.76 7.79
N GLU A 257 -39.22 -9.19 8.69
CA GLU A 257 -38.98 -8.87 10.11
C GLU A 257 -37.85 -7.92 10.53
N GLU A 258 -38.29 -6.73 10.99
CA GLU A 258 -37.50 -5.64 11.54
C GLU A 258 -37.05 -5.94 12.97
N SER A 259 -35.79 -6.34 13.11
CA SER A 259 -35.06 -6.26 14.36
C SER A 259 -33.95 -5.24 14.17
N LEU A 260 -33.67 -4.39 15.18
CA LEU A 260 -32.50 -3.50 15.15
C LEU A 260 -31.22 -4.26 14.78
N GLN A 261 -31.12 -5.53 15.17
CA GLN A 261 -30.03 -6.41 14.78
C GLN A 261 -30.07 -6.81 13.30
N SER A 262 -31.25 -7.02 12.70
CA SER A 262 -31.37 -7.25 11.25
C SER A 262 -31.05 -5.99 10.44
N ARG A 263 -31.34 -4.80 10.99
CA ARG A 263 -31.00 -3.48 10.41
C ARG A 263 -29.50 -3.16 10.53
N ILE A 264 -28.88 -3.43 11.67
CA ILE A 264 -27.43 -3.30 11.87
C ILE A 264 -26.69 -4.34 11.02
N ARG A 265 -27.19 -5.58 10.96
CA ARG A 265 -26.60 -6.64 10.14
C ARG A 265 -26.76 -6.37 8.65
N SER A 266 -27.87 -5.80 8.19
CA SER A 266 -28.05 -5.40 6.79
C SER A 266 -27.16 -4.21 6.44
N TYR A 267 -27.00 -3.24 7.35
CA TYR A 267 -26.06 -2.13 7.21
C TYR A 267 -24.61 -2.61 7.15
N LEU A 268 -24.19 -3.49 8.08
CA LEU A 268 -22.87 -4.12 8.05
C LEU A 268 -22.66 -4.98 6.79
N ARG A 269 -23.67 -5.73 6.35
CA ARG A 269 -23.61 -6.49 5.08
C ARG A 269 -23.51 -5.58 3.85
N SER A 270 -24.12 -4.38 3.89
CA SER A 270 -23.94 -3.38 2.83
C SER A 270 -22.50 -2.87 2.75
N TYR A 271 -21.78 -2.98 3.87
CA TYR A 271 -20.41 -2.54 4.05
C TYR A 271 -19.37 -3.63 3.73
N VAL A 272 -19.72 -4.89 4.02
CA VAL A 272 -18.90 -6.04 3.65
C VAL A 272 -18.95 -6.21 2.15
N TYR A 273 -17.81 -6.03 1.48
CA TYR A 273 -17.69 -6.34 0.07
C TYR A 273 -17.88 -7.85 -0.14
N ALA A 274 -19.09 -8.27 -0.51
CA ALA A 274 -19.36 -9.64 -0.92
C ALA A 274 -18.89 -9.82 -2.38
N PRO A 275 -17.88 -10.66 -2.66
CA PRO A 275 -17.50 -10.95 -4.03
C PRO A 275 -18.66 -11.66 -4.74
N GLU A 276 -19.19 -11.08 -5.82
CA GLU A 276 -20.15 -11.80 -6.69
C GLU A 276 -19.40 -12.49 -7.82
N GLU A 277 -19.89 -13.67 -8.19
CA GLU A 277 -19.40 -14.41 -9.33
C GLU A 277 -19.59 -13.60 -10.62
N GLY A 278 -18.51 -13.41 -11.38
CA GLY A 278 -18.53 -12.73 -12.67
C GLY A 278 -18.26 -11.21 -12.65
N PHE A 279 -18.06 -10.57 -11.49
CA PHE A 279 -17.59 -9.17 -11.46
C PHE A 279 -16.28 -9.03 -10.70
N ARG A 280 -15.25 -8.49 -11.36
CA ARG A 280 -13.89 -8.36 -10.86
C ARG A 280 -13.55 -6.88 -10.74
N ILE A 281 -13.04 -6.50 -9.58
CA ILE A 281 -12.56 -5.12 -9.35
C ILE A 281 -11.30 -4.88 -10.21
N PRO A 282 -11.13 -3.71 -10.86
CA PRO A 282 -9.90 -3.38 -11.58
C PRO A 282 -8.67 -3.39 -10.68
N LEU A 283 -7.55 -3.91 -11.18
CA LEU A 283 -6.30 -4.05 -10.41
C LEU A 283 -5.87 -2.72 -9.78
N LYS A 284 -6.00 -1.62 -10.53
CA LYS A 284 -5.64 -0.28 -10.09
C LYS A 284 -6.40 0.16 -8.83
N LEU A 285 -7.68 -0.19 -8.72
CA LEU A 285 -8.47 0.13 -7.53
C LEU A 285 -8.05 -0.73 -6.34
N VAL A 286 -7.78 -2.02 -6.55
CA VAL A 286 -7.29 -2.91 -5.48
C VAL A 286 -5.95 -2.41 -4.93
N VAL A 287 -5.02 -2.06 -5.82
CA VAL A 287 -3.73 -1.47 -5.44
C VAL A 287 -3.95 -0.16 -4.70
N SER A 288 -4.78 0.74 -5.22
CA SER A 288 -5.09 2.03 -4.58
C SER A 288 -5.67 1.89 -3.17
N VAL A 289 -6.61 0.98 -2.94
CA VAL A 289 -7.19 0.78 -1.61
C VAL A 289 -6.18 0.13 -0.66
N THR A 290 -5.38 -0.83 -1.14
CA THR A 290 -4.34 -1.44 -0.30
C THR A 290 -3.34 -0.39 0.16
N MET A 291 -2.89 0.48 -0.75
CA MET A 291 -1.98 1.58 -0.45
C MET A 291 -2.58 2.54 0.58
N ALA A 292 -3.86 2.89 0.44
CA ALA A 292 -4.58 3.73 1.40
C ALA A 292 -4.69 3.07 2.79
N VAL A 293 -4.93 1.75 2.88
CA VAL A 293 -4.95 1.05 4.18
C VAL A 293 -3.57 1.06 4.84
N ILE A 294 -2.50 0.85 4.06
CA ILE A 294 -1.12 0.93 4.58
C ILE A 294 -0.82 2.37 5.03
N ALA A 295 -1.29 3.38 4.30
CA ALA A 295 -1.16 4.79 4.69
C ALA A 295 -1.81 5.09 6.04
N VAL A 296 -3.07 4.70 6.22
CA VAL A 296 -3.78 4.86 7.50
C VAL A 296 -3.01 4.19 8.63
N TYR A 297 -2.49 2.97 8.42
CA TYR A 297 -1.66 2.29 9.41
C TYR A 297 -0.38 3.06 9.76
N GLN A 298 0.37 3.54 8.76
CA GLN A 298 1.64 4.25 8.98
C GLN A 298 1.43 5.60 9.68
N VAL A 299 0.41 6.36 9.28
CA VAL A 299 0.07 7.65 9.91
C VAL A 299 -0.42 7.44 11.34
N ALA A 300 -1.32 6.48 11.56
CA ALA A 300 -1.81 6.16 12.91
C ALA A 300 -0.68 5.70 13.84
N LEU A 301 0.24 4.88 13.34
CA LEU A 301 1.42 4.46 14.09
C LEU A 301 2.30 5.65 14.47
N LEU A 302 2.56 6.57 13.53
CA LEU A 302 3.38 7.75 13.78
C LEU A 302 2.75 8.66 14.85
N LEU A 303 1.45 8.91 14.74
CA LEU A 303 0.67 9.70 15.70
C LEU A 303 0.68 9.08 17.10
N LEU A 304 0.39 7.78 17.18
CA LEU A 304 0.41 7.04 18.44
C LEU A 304 1.77 7.10 19.12
N VAL A 305 2.84 6.88 18.35
CA VAL A 305 4.21 6.86 18.85
C VAL A 305 4.72 8.26 19.21
N ALA A 306 4.26 9.33 18.57
CA ALA A 306 4.66 10.69 18.92
C ALA A 306 3.98 11.16 20.22
N PHE A 307 2.71 10.82 20.42
CA PHE A 307 1.89 11.36 21.51
C PHE A 307 1.94 10.52 22.79
N VAL A 308 1.75 9.19 22.70
CA VAL A 308 1.63 8.33 23.90
C VAL A 308 2.88 8.41 24.78
N PRO A 309 4.10 8.26 24.24
CA PRO A 309 5.30 8.29 25.08
C PRO A 309 5.58 9.67 25.68
N THR A 310 5.29 10.76 24.96
CA THR A 310 5.49 12.12 25.47
C THR A 310 4.58 12.38 26.67
N ILE A 311 3.29 11.99 26.59
CA ILE A 311 2.38 12.06 27.73
C ILE A 311 2.82 11.15 28.89
N GLN A 312 3.31 9.94 28.59
CA GLN A 312 3.81 9.04 29.64
C GLN A 312 5.05 9.60 30.36
N ILE A 313 5.95 10.27 29.63
CA ILE A 313 7.11 10.97 30.21
C ILE A 313 6.64 12.13 31.09
N VAL A 314 5.70 12.96 30.62
CA VAL A 314 5.13 14.06 31.41
C VAL A 314 4.45 13.53 32.67
N ARG A 315 3.65 12.45 32.55
CA ARG A 315 2.95 11.82 33.67
C ARG A 315 3.90 11.23 34.72
N ALA A 316 5.00 10.61 34.29
CA ALA A 316 6.03 10.08 35.18
C ALA A 316 6.91 11.17 35.78
N GLY A 317 7.10 12.28 35.06
CA GLY A 317 7.91 13.43 35.48
C GLY A 317 7.22 14.35 36.50
N MET A 318 5.90 14.25 36.69
CA MET A 318 5.17 15.02 37.70
C MET A 318 5.56 14.60 39.13
N THR A 319 6.66 15.16 39.62
CA THR A 319 7.08 15.09 41.02
C THR A 319 6.60 16.33 41.79
N LYS A 320 6.64 16.24 43.13
CA LYS A 320 6.24 17.32 44.04
C LYS A 320 7.00 18.63 43.75
N ASP A 321 8.28 18.52 43.37
CA ASP A 321 9.17 19.68 43.12
C ASP A 321 8.82 20.46 41.84
N ILE A 322 8.37 19.77 40.78
CA ILE A 322 7.99 20.41 39.52
C ILE A 322 6.67 21.18 39.67
N VAL A 323 5.74 20.66 40.50
CA VAL A 323 4.48 21.34 40.78
C VAL A 323 4.68 22.62 41.58
N VAL A 324 5.58 22.62 42.57
CA VAL A 324 5.94 23.85 43.29
C VAL A 324 6.46 24.93 42.32
N LEU A 325 7.23 24.52 41.32
CA LEU A 325 7.74 25.41 40.28
C LEU A 325 6.61 25.95 39.36
N LEU A 326 5.64 25.11 39.00
CA LEU A 326 4.43 25.48 38.24
C LEU A 326 3.51 26.44 39.02
N VAL A 327 3.39 26.25 40.33
CA VAL A 327 2.70 27.17 41.24
C VAL A 327 3.42 28.53 41.28
N GLN A 328 4.76 28.52 41.28
CA GLN A 328 5.58 29.73 41.19
C GLN A 328 5.45 30.46 39.85
N PHE A 329 5.04 29.75 38.78
CA PHE A 329 4.69 30.32 37.47
C PHE A 329 3.25 30.86 37.39
N GLY A 330 2.48 30.86 38.49
CA GLY A 330 1.16 31.51 38.56
C GLY A 330 -0.04 30.58 38.43
N LEU A 331 0.13 29.26 38.55
CA LEU A 331 -0.99 28.35 38.78
C LEU A 331 -1.39 28.45 40.26
N VAL A 332 -2.45 29.21 40.55
CA VAL A 332 -3.02 29.35 41.89
C VAL A 332 -3.66 28.01 42.29
N PRO A 333 -3.14 27.30 43.30
CA PRO A 333 -3.79 26.13 43.87
C PRO A 333 -5.16 26.52 44.43
N SER A 334 -6.13 25.62 44.36
CA SER A 334 -7.52 25.94 44.72
C SER A 334 -7.71 26.25 46.21
N ASP A 335 -6.79 25.82 47.08
CA ASP A 335 -6.86 26.03 48.53
C ASP A 335 -5.48 26.26 49.19
N ASN A 336 -5.50 26.86 50.39
CA ASN A 336 -4.35 27.42 51.09
C ASN A 336 -3.15 26.45 51.28
N PRO A 337 -1.90 26.91 51.02
CA PRO A 337 -0.69 26.08 50.96
C PRO A 337 -0.14 25.56 52.30
N ALA A 338 -0.90 25.65 53.40
CA ALA A 338 -0.40 25.39 54.75
C ALA A 338 -0.43 23.91 55.18
N VAL A 339 -1.03 23.00 54.39
CA VAL A 339 -1.19 21.58 54.75
C VAL A 339 -0.52 20.67 53.70
N PRO A 340 0.60 19.99 54.04
CA PRO A 340 1.38 19.16 53.11
C PRO A 340 0.62 18.00 52.43
N GLY A 341 -0.56 17.64 52.95
CA GLY A 341 -1.40 16.56 52.43
C GLY A 341 -2.21 16.92 51.18
N ASP A 342 -2.38 18.20 50.86
CA ASP A 342 -3.30 18.61 49.79
C ASP A 342 -2.62 18.70 48.41
N MET A 343 -1.33 19.00 48.36
CA MET A 343 -0.52 18.94 47.12
C MET A 343 -0.49 17.54 46.49
N GLU A 344 -0.52 16.48 47.31
CA GLU A 344 -0.53 15.09 46.82
C GLU A 344 -1.87 14.71 46.19
N LYS A 345 -2.98 15.27 46.70
CA LYS A 345 -4.31 15.13 46.08
C LYS A 345 -4.38 15.87 44.75
N GLU A 346 -3.89 17.11 44.67
CA GLU A 346 -3.84 17.87 43.40
C GLU A 346 -3.01 17.16 42.32
N LEU A 347 -1.84 16.63 42.70
CA LEU A 347 -1.01 15.79 41.83
C LEU A 347 -1.75 14.56 41.31
N SER A 348 -2.50 13.89 42.19
CA SER A 348 -3.31 12.73 41.81
C SER A 348 -4.39 13.14 40.80
N THR A 349 -5.04 14.28 40.98
CA THR A 349 -6.06 14.82 40.06
C THR A 349 -5.49 15.11 38.68
N VAL A 350 -4.34 15.81 38.61
CA VAL A 350 -3.67 16.09 37.33
C VAL A 350 -3.25 14.80 36.62
N ARG A 351 -2.77 13.79 37.36
CA ARG A 351 -2.42 12.48 36.80
C ARG A 351 -3.63 11.77 36.20
N HIS A 352 -4.80 11.87 36.83
CA HIS A 352 -6.06 11.33 36.29
C HIS A 352 -6.48 12.06 35.02
N TYR A 353 -6.35 13.39 34.94
CA TYR A 353 -6.65 14.14 33.71
C TYR A 353 -5.71 13.77 32.56
N LEU A 354 -4.40 13.62 32.81
CA LEU A 354 -3.45 13.16 31.80
C LEU A 354 -3.75 11.74 31.31
N TRP A 355 -4.20 10.85 32.20
CA TRP A 355 -4.65 9.52 31.82
C TRP A 355 -5.93 9.57 30.96
N SER A 356 -6.91 10.40 31.33
CA SER A 356 -8.11 10.62 30.53
C SER A 356 -7.77 11.19 29.14
N LEU A 357 -6.76 12.06 29.05
CA LEU A 357 -6.27 12.61 27.78
C LEU A 357 -5.63 11.52 26.90
N GLU A 358 -4.80 10.65 27.48
CA GLU A 358 -4.20 9.49 26.79
C GLU A 358 -5.29 8.57 26.21
N VAL A 359 -6.29 8.22 27.02
CA VAL A 359 -7.42 7.37 26.59
C VAL A 359 -8.24 8.06 25.50
N CYS A 360 -8.59 9.33 25.68
CA CYS A 360 -9.34 10.13 24.69
C CYS A 360 -8.62 10.18 23.34
N TYR A 361 -7.29 10.39 23.36
CA TYR A 361 -6.48 10.39 22.16
C TYR A 361 -6.49 9.04 21.44
N ILE A 362 -6.28 7.94 22.17
CA ILE A 362 -6.29 6.59 21.58
C ILE A 362 -7.68 6.26 21.00
N CYS A 363 -8.76 6.57 21.72
CA CYS A 363 -10.12 6.35 21.25
C CYS A 363 -10.43 7.17 19.99
N SER A 364 -10.09 8.46 19.97
CA SER A 364 -10.31 9.31 18.79
C SER A 364 -9.50 8.86 17.58
N LEU A 365 -8.24 8.45 17.77
CA LEU A 365 -7.41 7.89 16.71
C LEU A 365 -7.99 6.58 16.16
N ALA A 366 -8.45 5.67 17.04
CA ALA A 366 -9.07 4.42 16.63
C ALA A 366 -10.37 4.66 15.86
N LEU A 367 -11.22 5.58 16.32
CA LEU A 367 -12.45 5.98 15.64
C LEU A 367 -12.15 6.57 14.26
N CYS A 368 -11.15 7.45 14.15
CA CYS A 368 -10.73 7.99 12.86
C CYS A 368 -10.28 6.88 11.90
N CYS A 369 -9.41 5.96 12.34
CA CYS A 369 -8.96 4.83 11.53
C CYS A 369 -10.13 3.93 11.07
N LEU A 370 -11.09 3.65 11.96
CA LEU A 370 -12.27 2.86 11.63
C LEU A 370 -13.16 3.58 10.61
N LEU A 371 -13.38 4.89 10.77
CA LEU A 371 -14.15 5.69 9.83
C LEU A 371 -13.47 5.73 8.45
N THR A 372 -12.16 5.94 8.38
CA THR A 372 -11.42 5.97 7.12
C THR A 372 -11.44 4.60 6.43
N CYS A 373 -11.16 3.51 7.16
CA CYS A 373 -11.31 2.14 6.65
C CYS A 373 -12.74 1.89 6.16
N ALA A 374 -13.73 2.40 6.88
CA ALA A 374 -15.10 2.26 6.48
C ALA A 374 -15.35 3.00 5.14
N MET A 375 -14.98 4.27 5.05
CA MET A 375 -15.15 5.06 3.83
C MET A 375 -14.44 4.44 2.62
N LEU A 376 -13.29 3.79 2.80
CA LEU A 376 -12.60 3.02 1.75
C LEU A 376 -13.43 1.81 1.28
N LEU A 377 -14.00 1.03 2.20
CA LEU A 377 -14.88 -0.10 1.86
C LEU A 377 -16.14 0.36 1.14
N ARG A 378 -16.77 1.44 1.60
CA ARG A 378 -17.93 2.05 0.93
C ARG A 378 -17.56 2.52 -0.48
N THR A 379 -16.38 3.10 -0.66
CA THR A 379 -15.87 3.51 -1.97
C THR A 379 -15.75 2.32 -2.92
N LEU A 380 -15.29 1.15 -2.46
CA LEU A 380 -15.24 -0.06 -3.29
C LEU A 380 -16.64 -0.51 -3.75
N VAL A 381 -17.62 -0.48 -2.84
CA VAL A 381 -19.01 -0.87 -3.14
C VAL A 381 -19.64 0.10 -4.14
N THR A 382 -19.50 1.41 -3.91
CA THR A 382 -20.01 2.46 -4.81
C THR A 382 -19.31 2.42 -6.17
N HIS A 383 -18.00 2.18 -6.19
CA HIS A 383 -17.26 2.08 -7.46
C HIS A 383 -17.77 0.90 -8.30
N ARG A 384 -18.10 -0.22 -7.66
CA ARG A 384 -18.71 -1.37 -8.33
C ARG A 384 -20.10 -1.05 -8.88
N SER A 385 -20.97 -0.37 -8.14
CA SER A 385 -22.28 0.03 -8.67
C SER A 385 -22.14 1.00 -9.85
N ASN A 386 -21.19 1.94 -9.76
CA ASN A 386 -20.94 2.91 -10.83
C ASN A 386 -20.40 2.25 -12.09
N LEU A 387 -19.43 1.32 -11.97
CA LEU A 387 -18.95 0.55 -13.12
C LEU A 387 -20.06 -0.26 -13.79
N ARG A 388 -20.97 -0.86 -13.01
CA ARG A 388 -22.12 -1.59 -13.54
C ARG A 388 -23.11 -0.68 -14.26
N ALA A 389 -23.38 0.50 -13.72
CA ALA A 389 -24.23 1.50 -14.38
C ALA A 389 -23.61 1.93 -15.72
N LEU A 390 -22.29 2.18 -15.75
CA LEU A 390 -21.55 2.50 -16.97
C LEU A 390 -21.60 1.35 -18.00
N TYR A 391 -21.43 0.09 -17.59
CA TYR A 391 -21.55 -1.06 -18.51
C TYR A 391 -22.96 -1.25 -19.08
N ARG A 392 -23.99 -0.75 -18.39
CA ARG A 392 -25.38 -0.77 -18.89
C ARG A 392 -25.72 0.42 -19.78
N GLY A 393 -24.80 1.38 -19.95
CA GLY A 393 -25.07 2.65 -20.64
C GLY A 393 -25.90 3.64 -19.82
N ALA A 394 -26.13 3.38 -18.53
CA ALA A 394 -26.82 4.30 -17.62
C ALA A 394 -25.86 5.40 -17.15
N VAL A 395 -25.44 6.26 -18.09
CA VAL A 395 -24.43 7.31 -17.86
C VAL A 395 -24.96 8.39 -16.91
N LEU A 396 -26.27 8.66 -16.93
CA LEU A 396 -26.93 9.65 -16.08
C LEU A 396 -26.95 9.26 -14.59
N ASP A 397 -26.87 7.97 -14.27
CA ASP A 397 -26.81 7.50 -12.88
C ASP A 397 -25.44 7.78 -12.23
N VAL A 398 -24.41 8.04 -13.05
CA VAL A 398 -23.03 8.24 -12.60
C VAL A 398 -22.57 9.68 -12.82
N PHE A 399 -22.95 10.28 -13.94
CA PHE A 399 -22.62 11.65 -14.29
C PHE A 399 -23.90 12.47 -14.35
N SER A 400 -23.88 13.65 -13.72
CA SER A 400 -25.01 14.59 -13.73
C SER A 400 -25.40 15.07 -15.14
N LYS A 401 -24.53 14.88 -16.13
CA LYS A 401 -24.76 15.23 -17.54
C LYS A 401 -24.35 14.08 -18.45
N ALA A 402 -25.18 13.77 -19.44
CA ALA A 402 -24.86 12.80 -20.48
C ALA A 402 -23.57 13.22 -21.21
N HIS A 403 -22.52 12.43 -21.06
CA HIS A 403 -21.22 12.63 -21.73
C HIS A 403 -20.92 11.43 -22.62
N THR A 404 -20.33 11.70 -23.78
CA THR A 404 -19.71 10.65 -24.59
C THR A 404 -18.40 10.21 -23.91
N LEU A 405 -18.26 8.91 -23.65
CA LEU A 405 -17.07 8.35 -23.02
C LEU A 405 -15.91 8.34 -24.03
N ARG A 406 -15.21 9.47 -24.17
CA ARG A 406 -13.99 9.59 -24.97
C ARG A 406 -12.77 9.68 -24.05
N PRO A 407 -11.70 8.87 -24.28
CA PRO A 407 -10.47 8.98 -23.52
C PRO A 407 -9.75 10.29 -23.87
N SER A 408 -9.89 11.31 -23.02
CA SER A 408 -9.17 12.58 -23.17
C SER A 408 -7.76 12.46 -22.59
N ARG A 409 -6.83 13.32 -23.05
CA ARG A 409 -5.47 13.38 -22.51
C ARG A 409 -5.45 13.61 -20.99
N GLN A 410 -6.32 14.50 -20.51
CA GLN A 410 -6.46 14.78 -19.07
C GLN A 410 -6.97 13.55 -18.31
N ALA A 411 -7.95 12.82 -18.85
CA ALA A 411 -8.47 11.61 -18.21
C ALA A 411 -7.39 10.53 -18.07
N VAL A 412 -6.49 10.39 -19.06
CA VAL A 412 -5.36 9.45 -18.97
C VAL A 412 -4.37 9.86 -17.88
N VAL A 413 -4.04 11.15 -17.76
CA VAL A 413 -3.15 11.64 -16.70
C VAL A 413 -3.76 11.45 -15.31
N CYS A 414 -5.04 11.81 -15.13
CA CYS A 414 -5.77 11.56 -13.89
C CYS A 414 -5.84 10.07 -13.56
N TRP A 415 -6.03 9.23 -14.59
CA TRP A 415 -5.99 7.78 -14.41
C TRP A 415 -4.62 7.36 -13.92
N MET A 416 -3.50 7.78 -14.54
CA MET A 416 -2.13 7.42 -14.13
C MET A 416 -1.87 7.69 -12.64
N GLY A 417 -2.27 8.85 -12.13
CA GLY A 417 -2.07 9.26 -10.73
C GLY A 417 -3.17 8.83 -9.74
N PHE A 418 -4.20 8.08 -10.17
CA PHE A 418 -5.36 7.77 -9.32
C PHE A 418 -4.98 7.15 -7.96
N ALA A 419 -4.07 6.16 -7.96
CA ALA A 419 -3.69 5.46 -6.75
C ALA A 419 -2.93 6.36 -5.75
N SER A 420 -2.07 7.26 -6.26
CA SER A 420 -1.35 8.21 -5.40
C SER A 420 -2.27 9.26 -4.81
N PHE A 421 -3.23 9.79 -5.57
CA PHE A 421 -4.21 10.75 -5.05
C PHE A 421 -5.05 10.14 -3.92
N GLN A 422 -5.61 8.95 -4.14
CA GLN A 422 -6.40 8.25 -3.12
C GLN A 422 -5.59 8.05 -1.83
N THR A 423 -4.33 7.65 -1.96
CA THR A 423 -3.45 7.39 -0.81
C THR A 423 -3.08 8.68 -0.09
N ALA A 424 -2.79 9.76 -0.83
CA ALA A 424 -2.48 11.07 -0.25
C ALA A 424 -3.67 11.65 0.54
N PHE A 425 -4.89 11.54 0.01
CA PHE A 425 -6.09 11.96 0.75
C PHE A 425 -6.35 11.11 1.98
N ALA A 426 -6.07 9.80 1.93
CA ALA A 426 -6.16 8.93 3.10
C ALA A 426 -5.08 9.18 4.16
N CYS A 427 -3.96 9.84 3.81
CA CYS A 427 -2.98 10.31 4.80
C CYS A 427 -3.41 11.63 5.47
N LEU A 428 -4.15 12.48 4.74
CA LEU A 428 -4.55 13.81 5.20
C LEU A 428 -5.83 13.78 6.04
N GLY A 429 -6.77 12.90 5.68
CA GLY A 429 -7.97 12.62 6.47
C GLY A 429 -7.68 11.62 7.56
#